data_AF-A0A2V8SX81-F1
#
_entry.id   AF-A0A2V8SX81-F1
#
_cell.length_a   1.000
_cell.length_b   1.000
_cell.length_c   1.000
_cell.angle_alpha   90.00
_cell.angle_beta   90.00
_cell.angle_gamma   90.00
#
_symmetry.space_group_name_H-M   'P 1'
#
loop_
_entity.id
_entity.type
_entity.pdbx_description
1 polymer ?
#
loop_
_entity_poly.entity_id
_entity_poly.type
_entity_poly.pdbx_seq_one_letter_code
_entity_poly.pdbx_strand_id
1 'polypeptide(L)'
;MISTAIVSCGRLASALMVGAMMFALSPSAFAGNELTGLWTLRITIPESPTSAVSRTFTVTMEVSPRGESLHGRANIIDQAGKTVGGAWRQVGKSVSIAYELPCPGDAPCASLILLGRVKGGGVLIKKGSVIVVWDTPNDRNPALFDTSNGSFRGDRLQ
;
A
#
# COMPACT_ATOMS: atom_id res chain seq x y z
N MET A 1 37.00 -31.45 78.23
CA MET A 1 37.39 -31.99 76.92
C MET A 1 36.65 -31.22 75.85
N ILE A 2 37.42 -30.74 74.88
CA ILE A 2 37.06 -29.87 73.76
C ILE A 2 36.31 -30.69 72.70
N SER A 3 35.22 -30.17 72.11
CA SER A 3 35.05 -30.19 70.65
C SER A 3 33.87 -29.35 70.18
N THR A 4 34.21 -28.37 69.35
CA THR A 4 33.38 -27.45 68.58
C THR A 4 32.89 -28.12 67.29
N ALA A 5 31.68 -27.82 66.82
CA ALA A 5 31.38 -27.82 65.39
C ALA A 5 30.23 -26.84 65.08
N ILE A 6 30.60 -25.73 64.45
CA ILE A 6 29.74 -24.78 63.74
C ILE A 6 29.64 -25.30 62.31
N VAL A 7 28.43 -25.42 61.75
CA VAL A 7 28.23 -25.55 60.30
C VAL A 7 27.22 -24.50 59.85
N SER A 8 27.70 -23.62 58.97
CA SER A 8 26.93 -22.62 58.23
C SER A 8 26.67 -23.13 56.81
N CYS A 9 25.46 -22.94 56.27
CA CYS A 9 25.12 -22.84 54.84
C CYS A 9 23.59 -22.74 54.75
N GLY A 10 22.93 -21.89 53.97
CA GLY A 10 23.34 -20.93 52.95
C GLY A 10 22.07 -20.19 52.49
N ARG A 11 22.23 -18.96 52.01
CA ARG A 11 21.18 -18.08 51.47
C ARG A 11 20.64 -18.64 50.14
N LEU A 12 19.31 -18.61 49.94
CA LEU A 12 18.66 -18.60 48.62
C LEU A 12 17.41 -17.69 48.75
N ALA A 13 17.57 -16.39 48.51
CA ALA A 13 17.45 -15.73 47.22
C ALA A 13 16.00 -15.63 46.73
N SER A 14 15.46 -14.43 46.93
CA SER A 14 14.21 -13.89 46.40
C SER A 14 14.10 -14.08 44.89
N ALA A 15 12.96 -14.58 44.41
CA ALA A 15 12.57 -14.49 43.00
C ALA A 15 11.27 -13.67 42.90
N LEU A 16 11.43 -12.36 42.79
CA LEU A 16 10.38 -11.41 42.44
C LEU A 16 10.10 -11.57 40.94
N MET A 17 9.02 -12.26 40.58
CA MET A 17 8.54 -12.29 39.19
C MET A 17 7.97 -10.91 38.83
N VAL A 18 8.81 -10.05 38.26
CA VAL A 18 8.37 -8.87 37.54
C VAL A 18 7.76 -9.35 36.21
N GLY A 19 6.44 -9.52 36.21
CA GLY A 19 5.66 -9.75 35.01
C GLY A 19 5.74 -8.53 34.09
N ALA A 20 6.72 -8.55 33.18
CA ALA A 20 6.79 -7.62 32.08
C ALA A 20 5.63 -7.90 31.12
N MET A 21 4.49 -7.22 31.33
CA MET A 21 3.52 -6.97 30.28
C MET A 21 4.21 -6.11 29.21
N MET A 22 4.96 -6.77 28.32
CA MET A 22 5.29 -6.17 27.05
C MET A 22 3.98 -5.97 26.32
N PHE A 23 3.48 -4.73 26.33
CA PHE A 23 2.61 -4.22 25.30
C PHE A 23 3.35 -4.40 23.97
N ALA A 24 3.18 -5.55 23.35
CA ALA A 24 3.52 -5.78 21.97
C ALA A 24 2.58 -4.89 21.15
N LEU A 25 2.96 -3.61 21.03
CA LEU A 25 2.43 -2.71 20.02
C LEU A 25 2.61 -3.45 18.70
N SER A 26 1.50 -3.97 18.20
CA SER A 26 1.49 -4.81 17.02
C SER A 26 2.09 -3.97 15.87
N PRO A 27 3.11 -4.46 15.15
CA PRO A 27 3.75 -3.72 14.05
C PRO A 27 2.79 -3.24 12.96
N SER A 28 1.55 -3.72 12.97
CA SER A 28 0.46 -3.34 12.09
C SER A 28 0.01 -1.88 12.20
N ALA A 29 0.20 -1.22 13.35
CA ALA A 29 -0.22 0.18 13.53
C ALA A 29 0.65 1.18 12.74
N PHE A 30 1.89 0.81 12.40
CA PHE A 30 2.81 1.71 11.68
C PHE A 30 2.80 1.55 10.17
N ALA A 31 2.15 0.50 9.65
CA ALA A 31 2.22 0.18 8.24
C ALA A 31 1.55 1.25 7.36
N GLY A 32 0.34 1.73 7.71
CA GLY A 32 -0.44 2.67 6.87
C GLY A 32 0.16 4.07 6.66
N ASN A 33 1.18 4.45 7.43
CA ASN A 33 1.79 5.78 7.34
C ASN A 33 2.69 5.95 6.11
N GLU A 34 3.21 4.86 5.53
CA GLU A 34 4.18 4.97 4.44
C GLU A 34 3.58 5.53 3.15
N LEU A 35 2.30 5.26 2.87
CA LEU A 35 1.61 5.79 1.68
C LEU A 35 0.90 7.12 1.97
N THR A 36 0.67 7.49 3.22
CA THR A 36 -0.07 8.72 3.55
C THR A 36 0.69 9.95 3.03
N GLY A 37 0.00 10.90 2.41
CA GLY A 37 0.57 12.14 1.88
C GLY A 37 0.22 12.40 0.41
N LEU A 38 0.88 13.40 -0.18
CA LEU A 38 0.69 13.79 -1.56
C LEU A 38 1.70 13.06 -2.46
N TRP A 39 1.22 12.50 -3.57
CA TRP A 39 2.00 11.70 -4.51
C TRP A 39 1.80 12.19 -5.94
N THR A 40 2.88 12.18 -6.72
CA THR A 40 2.81 12.26 -8.18
C THR A 40 3.02 10.87 -8.75
N LEU A 41 2.03 10.32 -9.44
CA LEU A 41 2.12 9.02 -10.08
C LEU A 41 2.23 9.18 -11.59
N ARG A 42 3.17 8.48 -12.22
CA ARG A 42 3.26 8.33 -13.67
C ARG A 42 2.80 6.92 -14.04
N ILE A 43 1.68 6.85 -14.74
CA ILE A 43 0.94 5.62 -15.03
C ILE A 43 0.97 5.38 -16.55
N THR A 44 1.34 4.17 -16.96
CA THR A 44 1.36 3.72 -18.36
C THR A 44 0.43 2.54 -18.52
N ILE A 45 -0.55 2.67 -19.41
CA ILE A 45 -1.59 1.66 -19.70
C ILE A 45 -1.85 1.57 -21.21
N PRO A 46 -2.41 0.45 -21.71
CA PRO A 46 -2.95 0.39 -23.07
C PRO A 46 -4.05 1.44 -23.29
N GLU A 47 -4.22 1.89 -24.52
CA GLU A 47 -5.29 2.85 -24.87
C GLU A 47 -6.68 2.21 -24.93
N SER A 48 -6.75 0.91 -25.23
CA SER A 48 -7.98 0.13 -25.28
C SER A 48 -7.68 -1.37 -25.04
N PRO A 49 -8.69 -2.23 -24.81
CA PRO A 49 -8.48 -3.65 -24.50
C PRO A 49 -7.67 -4.42 -25.55
N THR A 50 -7.69 -3.98 -26.82
CA THR A 50 -7.05 -4.67 -27.96
C THR A 50 -5.91 -3.87 -28.57
N SER A 51 -5.59 -2.69 -28.04
CA SER A 51 -4.54 -1.83 -28.59
C SER A 51 -3.16 -2.28 -28.12
N ALA A 52 -2.22 -2.36 -29.07
CA ALA A 52 -0.79 -2.45 -28.75
C ALA A 52 -0.18 -1.09 -28.37
N VAL A 53 -0.91 0.01 -28.60
CA VAL A 53 -0.50 1.36 -28.25
C VAL A 53 -0.75 1.60 -26.76
N SER A 54 0.27 2.08 -26.08
CA SER A 54 0.20 2.49 -24.68
C SER A 54 0.27 4.00 -24.56
N ARG A 55 -0.50 4.54 -23.62
CA ARG A 55 -0.44 5.95 -23.24
C ARG A 55 0.13 6.08 -21.84
N THR A 56 0.83 7.18 -21.60
CA THR A 56 1.35 7.53 -20.28
C THR A 56 0.78 8.85 -19.83
N PHE A 57 0.26 8.88 -18.61
CA PHE A 57 -0.23 10.11 -17.99
C PHE A 57 0.26 10.24 -16.55
N THR A 58 0.17 11.46 -16.05
CA THR A 58 0.54 11.82 -14.68
C THR A 58 -0.73 12.13 -13.91
N VAL A 59 -0.85 11.59 -12.70
CA VAL A 59 -1.91 11.94 -11.76
C VAL A 59 -1.31 12.40 -10.44
N THR A 60 -1.94 13.39 -9.83
CA THR A 60 -1.64 13.76 -8.44
C THR A 60 -2.61 13.05 -7.53
N MET A 61 -2.11 12.41 -6.48
CA MET A 61 -2.90 11.64 -5.55
C MET A 61 -2.65 12.12 -4.11
N GLU A 62 -3.70 12.50 -3.42
CA GLU A 62 -3.66 12.81 -1.99
C GLU A 62 -4.24 11.63 -1.20
N VAL A 63 -3.42 11.02 -0.34
CA VAL A 63 -3.72 9.80 0.41
C VAL A 63 -3.89 10.13 1.88
N SER A 64 -5.06 9.82 2.45
CA SER A 64 -5.33 9.97 3.88
C SER A 64 -5.68 8.63 4.54
N PRO A 65 -5.24 8.38 5.79
CA PRO A 65 -5.60 7.18 6.54
C PRO A 65 -7.06 7.26 6.99
N ARG A 66 -7.67 6.09 7.19
CA ARG A 66 -8.99 5.99 7.82
C ARG A 66 -8.85 5.26 9.16
N GLY A 67 -8.74 6.02 10.24
CA GLY A 67 -8.48 5.49 11.59
C GLY A 67 -7.12 4.79 11.66
N GLU A 68 -7.04 3.68 12.39
CA GLU A 68 -5.82 2.86 12.51
C GLU A 68 -5.64 1.85 11.36
N SER A 69 -6.34 2.03 10.23
CA SER A 69 -6.45 0.99 9.23
C SER A 69 -5.37 1.05 8.14
N LEU A 70 -5.08 -0.11 7.55
CA LEU A 70 -4.27 -0.26 6.34
C LEU A 70 -4.99 0.24 5.08
N HIS A 71 -6.06 1.01 5.17
CA HIS A 71 -6.81 1.50 4.03
C HIS A 71 -7.25 2.95 4.24
N GLY A 72 -7.62 3.61 3.14
CA GLY A 72 -8.09 4.98 3.23
C GLY A 72 -8.64 5.50 1.92
N ARG A 73 -8.73 6.82 1.83
CA ARG A 73 -9.25 7.53 0.67
C ARG A 73 -8.12 8.19 -0.12
N ALA A 74 -8.32 8.26 -1.42
CA ALA A 74 -7.45 8.96 -2.35
C ALA A 74 -8.26 10.01 -3.11
N ASN A 75 -7.77 11.25 -3.17
CA ASN A 75 -8.23 12.24 -4.14
C ASN A 75 -7.25 12.22 -5.31
N ILE A 76 -7.75 11.93 -6.51
CA ILE A 76 -6.91 11.76 -7.70
C ILE A 76 -7.26 12.85 -8.70
N ILE A 77 -6.27 13.60 -9.14
CA ILE A 77 -6.40 14.68 -10.11
C ILE A 77 -5.74 14.23 -11.41
N ASP A 78 -6.51 14.18 -12.48
CA ASP A 78 -6.02 13.81 -13.81
C ASP A 78 -5.32 14.97 -14.54
N GLN A 79 -4.84 14.71 -15.76
CA GLN A 79 -4.16 15.73 -16.58
C GLN A 79 -5.08 16.86 -17.05
N ALA A 80 -6.40 16.66 -17.04
CA ALA A 80 -7.38 17.68 -17.36
C ALA A 80 -7.80 18.49 -16.13
N GLY A 81 -7.21 18.21 -14.95
CA GLY A 81 -7.57 18.85 -13.68
C GLY A 81 -8.87 18.30 -13.07
N LYS A 82 -9.43 17.23 -13.63
CA LYS A 82 -10.62 16.59 -13.07
C LYS A 82 -10.23 15.79 -11.85
N THR A 83 -10.96 16.01 -10.76
CA THR A 83 -10.79 15.26 -9.51
C THR A 83 -11.75 14.06 -9.48
N VAL A 84 -11.22 12.88 -9.17
CA VAL A 84 -11.97 11.65 -8.93
C VAL A 84 -11.59 11.05 -7.59
N GLY A 85 -12.55 10.38 -6.95
CA GLY A 85 -12.32 9.66 -5.71
C GLY A 85 -11.76 8.27 -5.97
N GLY A 86 -10.87 7.82 -5.09
CA GLY A 86 -10.33 6.47 -5.10
C GLY A 86 -10.22 5.89 -3.68
N ALA A 87 -9.99 4.59 -3.62
CA ALA A 87 -9.64 3.90 -2.39
C ALA A 87 -8.24 3.34 -2.49
N TRP A 88 -7.52 3.33 -1.37
CA TRP A 88 -6.24 2.68 -1.28
C TRP A 88 -6.21 1.70 -0.11
N ARG A 89 -5.39 0.67 -0.26
CA ARG A 89 -5.09 -0.28 0.80
C ARG A 89 -3.64 -0.72 0.73
N GLN A 90 -3.03 -0.83 1.89
CA GLN A 90 -1.75 -1.48 2.10
C GLN A 90 -1.94 -2.93 2.52
N VAL A 91 -1.13 -3.80 1.91
CA VAL A 91 -1.06 -5.23 2.21
C VAL A 91 0.42 -5.58 2.36
N GLY A 92 0.89 -5.65 3.61
CA GLY A 92 2.31 -5.83 3.91
C GLY A 92 3.14 -4.65 3.39
N LYS A 93 4.12 -4.95 2.52
CA LYS A 93 4.97 -3.95 1.84
C LYS A 93 4.39 -3.46 0.51
N SER A 94 3.23 -3.98 0.11
CA SER A 94 2.60 -3.67 -1.16
C SER A 94 1.42 -2.72 -0.94
N VAL A 95 1.14 -1.90 -1.95
CA VAL A 95 0.02 -0.97 -2.01
C VAL A 95 -0.84 -1.32 -3.20
N SER A 96 -2.15 -1.24 -2.98
CA SER A 96 -3.22 -1.36 -3.96
C SER A 96 -4.01 -0.06 -3.96
N ILE A 97 -4.11 0.60 -5.11
CA ILE A 97 -4.95 1.80 -5.31
C ILE A 97 -5.96 1.47 -6.39
N ALA A 98 -7.23 1.66 -6.09
CA ALA A 98 -8.34 1.43 -7.01
C ALA A 98 -9.06 2.76 -7.31
N TYR A 99 -9.21 3.10 -8.59
CA TYR A 99 -10.02 4.23 -9.03
C TYR A 99 -10.50 4.09 -10.48
N GLU A 100 -11.55 4.82 -10.82
CA GLU A 100 -12.14 4.85 -12.16
C GLU A 100 -11.53 5.99 -13.00
N LEU A 101 -11.14 5.68 -14.24
CA LEU A 101 -10.72 6.68 -15.20
C LEU A 101 -11.93 7.50 -15.66
N PRO A 102 -11.83 8.84 -15.72
CA PRO A 102 -12.88 9.65 -16.31
C PRO A 102 -13.00 9.35 -17.81
N CYS A 103 -14.19 8.99 -18.25
CA CYS A 103 -14.45 8.61 -19.64
C CYS A 103 -14.94 9.84 -20.44
N PRO A 104 -14.17 10.32 -21.42
CA PRO A 104 -14.69 11.29 -22.38
C PRO A 104 -15.53 10.57 -23.44
N GLY A 105 -16.85 10.79 -23.44
CA GLY A 105 -17.77 10.36 -24.51
C GLY A 105 -17.70 8.86 -24.83
N ASP A 106 -17.32 8.53 -26.07
CA ASP A 106 -17.31 7.17 -26.63
C ASP A 106 -16.07 6.33 -26.27
N ALA A 107 -15.17 6.83 -25.42
CA ALA A 107 -14.00 6.07 -24.98
C ALA A 107 -14.39 5.02 -23.92
N PRO A 108 -13.79 3.81 -23.95
CA PRO A 108 -14.08 2.78 -22.97
C PRO A 108 -13.64 3.23 -21.57
N CYS A 109 -14.56 3.14 -20.61
CA CYS A 109 -14.27 3.35 -19.20
C CYS A 109 -13.38 2.22 -18.67
N ALA A 110 -12.59 2.53 -17.64
CA ALA A 110 -11.79 1.51 -16.96
C ALA A 110 -11.53 1.84 -15.50
N SER A 111 -11.48 0.78 -14.70
CA SER A 111 -10.95 0.79 -13.35
C SER A 111 -9.47 0.41 -13.37
N LEU A 112 -8.65 1.14 -12.59
CA LEU A 112 -7.22 0.85 -12.45
C LEU A 112 -6.93 0.31 -11.06
N ILE A 113 -6.20 -0.81 -11.00
CA ILE A 113 -5.63 -1.34 -9.77
C ILE A 113 -4.11 -1.20 -9.85
N LEU A 114 -3.55 -0.24 -9.12
CA LEU A 114 -2.12 0.02 -9.05
C LEU A 114 -1.50 -0.84 -7.94
N LEU A 115 -0.62 -1.78 -8.30
CA LEU A 115 0.06 -2.70 -7.39
C LEU A 115 1.55 -2.38 -7.31
N GLY A 116 2.01 -1.82 -6.19
CA GLY A 116 3.42 -1.37 -6.05
C GLY A 116 3.99 -1.60 -4.66
N ARG A 117 5.30 -1.43 -4.51
CA ARG A 117 5.98 -1.44 -3.20
C ARG A 117 6.60 -0.07 -2.95
N VAL A 118 6.30 0.51 -1.80
CA VAL A 118 6.96 1.74 -1.33
C VAL A 118 8.42 1.42 -0.98
N LYS A 119 9.33 2.27 -1.41
CA LYS A 119 10.79 2.16 -1.30
C LYS A 119 11.38 3.52 -0.93
N GLY A 120 12.69 3.54 -0.70
CA GLY A 120 13.42 4.78 -0.42
C GLY A 120 13.06 5.43 0.90
N GLY A 121 12.60 4.66 1.90
CA GLY A 121 12.18 5.21 3.19
C GLY A 121 10.80 5.88 3.18
N GLY A 122 9.90 5.47 2.30
CA GLY A 122 8.51 5.97 2.31
C GLY A 122 8.20 7.07 1.29
N VAL A 123 9.08 7.27 0.29
CA VAL A 123 8.96 8.41 -0.65
C VAL A 123 8.90 8.02 -2.12
N LEU A 124 9.17 6.76 -2.47
CA LEU A 124 9.30 6.33 -3.86
C LEU A 124 8.62 4.99 -4.13
N ILE A 125 7.93 4.90 -5.27
CA ILE A 125 7.48 3.65 -5.88
C ILE A 125 8.23 3.51 -7.21
N LYS A 126 9.33 2.74 -7.24
CA LYS A 126 10.24 2.68 -8.40
C LYS A 126 9.65 1.96 -9.62
N LYS A 127 8.88 0.89 -9.40
CA LYS A 127 8.25 0.08 -10.44
C LYS A 127 7.09 -0.70 -9.83
N GLY A 128 5.87 -0.30 -10.16
CA GLY A 128 4.63 -1.00 -9.84
C GLY A 128 3.95 -1.50 -11.10
N SER A 129 3.07 -2.48 -10.91
CA SER A 129 2.20 -3.06 -11.93
C SER A 129 0.85 -2.35 -11.92
N VAL A 130 0.19 -2.31 -13.08
CA VAL A 130 -1.19 -1.82 -13.20
C VAL A 130 -2.02 -2.92 -13.80
N ILE A 131 -3.17 -3.18 -13.19
CA ILE A 131 -4.23 -4.00 -13.78
C ILE A 131 -5.31 -3.02 -14.24
N VAL A 132 -5.57 -3.02 -15.55
CA VAL A 132 -6.62 -2.21 -16.18
C VAL A 132 -7.82 -3.10 -16.43
N VAL A 133 -8.93 -2.79 -15.78
CA VAL A 133 -10.22 -3.45 -15.95
C VAL A 133 -11.11 -2.54 -16.79
N TRP A 134 -11.29 -2.87 -18.06
CA TRP A 134 -12.14 -2.10 -18.97
C TRP A 134 -13.62 -2.44 -18.78
N ASP A 135 -14.49 -1.44 -18.80
CA ASP A 135 -15.95 -1.59 -18.62
C ASP A 135 -16.68 -2.03 -19.90
N THR A 136 -15.94 -2.24 -20.99
CA THR A 136 -16.49 -2.86 -22.19
C THR A 136 -16.60 -4.37 -22.00
N PRO A 137 -17.72 -5.01 -22.40
CA PRO A 137 -17.82 -6.46 -22.49
C PRO A 137 -16.74 -6.94 -23.47
N ASN A 138 -15.67 -7.53 -22.94
CA ASN A 138 -14.72 -8.25 -23.76
C ASN A 138 -14.99 -9.74 -23.57
N ASP A 139 -16.01 -10.23 -24.27
CA ASP A 139 -16.51 -11.60 -24.24
C ASP A 139 -15.45 -12.64 -24.66
N ARG A 140 -14.27 -12.18 -25.11
CA ARG A 140 -13.26 -13.00 -25.78
C ARG A 140 -12.01 -13.28 -24.96
N ASN A 141 -11.76 -12.61 -23.82
CA ASN A 141 -10.60 -12.98 -22.98
C ASN A 141 -10.73 -12.61 -21.49
N PRO A 142 -11.21 -13.53 -20.64
CA PRO A 142 -11.27 -13.36 -19.18
C PRO A 142 -9.90 -13.12 -18.51
N ALA A 143 -8.80 -13.54 -19.14
CA ALA A 143 -7.46 -13.37 -18.58
C ALA A 143 -6.96 -11.92 -18.63
N LEU A 144 -7.55 -11.06 -19.47
CA LEU A 144 -7.18 -9.64 -19.53
C LEU A 144 -7.59 -8.85 -18.28
N PHE A 145 -8.50 -9.40 -17.46
CA PHE A 145 -8.93 -8.77 -16.21
C PHE A 145 -7.97 -9.04 -15.03
N ASP A 146 -7.08 -10.04 -15.14
CA ASP A 146 -6.24 -10.52 -14.03
C ASP A 146 -4.73 -10.48 -14.32
N THR A 147 -4.34 -10.07 -15.54
CA THR A 147 -2.93 -9.90 -15.90
C THR A 147 -2.53 -8.42 -15.87
N SER A 148 -1.47 -8.10 -15.10
CA SER A 148 -0.80 -6.80 -15.13
C SER A 148 -0.48 -6.38 -16.56
N ASN A 149 -1.20 -5.41 -17.10
CA ASN A 149 -1.10 -4.92 -18.47
C ASN A 149 -0.61 -3.46 -18.55
N GLY A 150 -0.23 -2.87 -17.41
CA GLY A 150 0.42 -1.57 -17.35
C GLY A 150 1.50 -1.50 -16.27
N SER A 151 2.10 -0.33 -16.15
CA SER A 151 3.09 -0.05 -15.11
C SER A 151 2.93 1.35 -14.55
N PHE A 152 3.36 1.55 -13.32
CA PHE A 152 3.41 2.88 -12.73
C PHE A 152 4.65 3.09 -11.88
N ARG A 153 4.98 4.35 -11.67
CA ARG A 153 5.95 4.80 -10.67
C ARG A 153 5.38 6.01 -9.95
N GLY A 154 5.83 6.25 -8.72
CA GLY A 154 5.30 7.31 -7.90
C GLY A 154 6.38 7.97 -7.06
N ASP A 155 6.34 9.29 -6.98
CA ASP A 155 7.21 10.11 -6.14
C ASP A 155 6.34 10.85 -5.13
N ARG A 156 6.71 10.82 -3.86
CA ARG A 156 6.04 11.59 -2.81
C ARG A 156 6.45 13.05 -2.93
N LEU A 157 5.45 13.94 -3.01
CA LEU A 157 5.65 15.38 -2.94
C LEU A 157 5.82 15.74 -1.46
N GLN A 158 7.02 16.16 -1.08
CA GLN A 158 7.37 16.55 0.29
C GLN A 158 6.63 17.82 0.70
#